data_AF-A0A932CWB0-F1
#
_entry.id   AF-A0A932CWB0-F1
#
_cell.length_a   1.000
_cell.length_b   1.000
_cell.length_c   1.000
_cell.angle_alpha   90.00
_cell.angle_beta   90.00
_cell.angle_gamma   90.00
#
_symmetry.space_group_name_H-M   'P 1'
#
loop_
_entity.id
_entity.type
_entity.pdbx_description
1 polymer ?
#
loop_
_entity_poly.entity_id
_entity_poly.type
_entity_poly.pdbx_seq_one_letter_code
_entity_poly.pdbx_strand_id
1 'polypeptide(L)'
;MDGDLASCLGPGQLEALERYWFDPTRLAGHRDRLRTGAALDTNAVRGELRAPAPGDIPTLPPPGSTERQRLGLIGSEAIGRGQVAAVILNGGMATRFGGVVKASVEALPSRSFLDLKLADARASARRAGGHVPVFLMNSFATDEPTGALLAAMGAREVGTFAQSVSLRLSPAGDLFLGKDGLASLYAPGHGDLVDALRRGTLAKLRATGVRALVMSNVDNLAASVDPAIVGFHLDQPANQMTVEVVRKDPGDKGGAPAWLSGRLEVIESFRFPASFDQDSIPVFNTNTFVLDVAALDREFPLDFFAVSKTVDDKKAIQFERLAGQLSAFLATRYLEVPRTGPEGRFLPAKDPEELAARRSQIVEVLTARGVL
;
A
#
# COMPACT_ATOMS: atom_id res chain seq x y z
N MET A 1 -7.40 13.21 -27.05
CA MET A 1 -7.82 14.12 -25.96
C MET A 1 -8.89 15.02 -26.53
N ASP A 2 -10.04 15.15 -25.86
CA ASP A 2 -11.06 16.13 -26.24
C ASP A 2 -10.49 17.56 -26.16
N GLY A 3 -10.93 18.46 -27.04
CA GLY A 3 -10.43 19.84 -27.10
C GLY A 3 -10.62 20.65 -25.81
N ASP A 4 -11.54 20.22 -24.94
CA ASP A 4 -11.82 20.79 -23.62
C ASP A 4 -10.74 20.44 -22.57
N LEU A 5 -10.09 19.26 -22.68
CA LEU A 5 -9.00 18.89 -21.76
C LEU A 5 -7.71 19.68 -22.07
N ALA A 6 -7.39 19.88 -23.35
CA ALA A 6 -6.12 20.49 -23.75
C ALA A 6 -6.01 21.97 -23.39
N SER A 7 -7.15 22.68 -23.26
CA SER A 7 -7.18 24.11 -22.96
C SER A 7 -6.91 24.43 -21.48
N CYS A 8 -7.09 23.45 -20.58
CA CYS A 8 -6.91 23.60 -19.15
C CYS A 8 -5.71 22.81 -18.59
N LEU A 9 -4.80 22.33 -19.45
CA LEU A 9 -3.59 21.61 -19.04
C LEU A 9 -2.34 22.41 -19.39
N GLY A 10 -1.46 22.59 -18.40
CA GLY A 10 -0.11 23.12 -18.62
C GLY A 10 0.83 22.06 -19.20
N PRO A 11 2.01 22.45 -19.72
CA PRO A 11 2.96 21.53 -20.35
C PRO A 11 3.35 20.33 -19.47
N GLY A 12 3.69 20.57 -18.19
CA GLY A 12 4.05 19.49 -17.28
C GLY A 12 2.89 18.56 -16.91
N GLN A 13 1.65 19.04 -16.98
CA GLN A 13 0.46 18.20 -16.75
C GLN A 13 0.21 17.30 -17.95
N LEU A 14 0.35 17.83 -19.17
CA LEU A 14 0.27 17.04 -20.40
C LEU A 14 1.31 15.92 -20.40
N GLU A 15 2.57 16.25 -20.11
CA GLU A 15 3.65 15.27 -20.01
C GLU A 15 3.34 14.18 -18.96
N ALA A 16 2.80 14.56 -17.80
CA ALA A 16 2.39 13.60 -16.79
C ALA A 16 1.26 12.68 -17.28
N LEU A 17 0.24 13.19 -17.96
CA LEU A 17 -0.84 12.36 -18.51
C LEU A 17 -0.31 11.38 -19.57
N GLU A 18 0.63 11.81 -20.40
CA GLU A 18 1.26 10.97 -21.43
C GLU A 18 2.17 9.88 -20.83
N ARG A 19 2.94 10.22 -19.79
CA ARG A 19 3.92 9.31 -19.18
C ARG A 19 3.31 8.31 -18.21
N TYR A 20 2.24 8.68 -17.48
CA TYR A 20 1.71 7.90 -16.36
C TYR A 20 0.34 7.25 -16.66
N TRP A 21 0.17 6.69 -17.86
CA TRP A 21 -0.97 5.84 -18.23
C TRP A 21 -2.34 6.44 -17.88
N PHE A 22 -2.53 7.72 -18.19
CA PHE A 22 -3.84 8.35 -18.08
C PHE A 22 -4.87 7.65 -18.96
N ASP A 23 -6.06 7.43 -18.42
CA ASP A 23 -7.17 6.74 -19.10
C ASP A 23 -8.36 7.71 -19.27
N PRO A 24 -8.54 8.31 -20.47
CA PRO A 24 -9.60 9.28 -20.72
C PRO A 24 -11.00 8.65 -20.66
N THR A 25 -11.14 7.38 -21.04
CA THR A 25 -12.41 6.65 -20.98
C THR A 25 -12.85 6.46 -19.53
N ARG A 26 -11.91 6.12 -18.64
CA ARG A 26 -12.15 6.03 -17.20
C ARG A 26 -12.55 7.37 -16.61
N LEU A 27 -11.86 8.45 -16.98
CA LEU A 27 -12.23 9.79 -16.54
C LEU A 27 -13.67 10.14 -16.96
N ALA A 28 -14.05 9.86 -18.21
CA ALA A 28 -15.42 10.08 -18.69
C ALA A 28 -16.45 9.30 -17.85
N GLY A 29 -16.21 8.02 -17.58
CA GLY A 29 -17.09 7.22 -16.70
C GLY A 29 -17.19 7.76 -15.27
N HIS A 30 -16.12 8.34 -14.73
CA HIS A 30 -16.15 9.01 -13.42
C HIS A 30 -16.98 10.32 -13.44
N ARG A 31 -16.90 11.10 -14.52
CA ARG A 31 -17.74 12.30 -14.71
C ARG A 31 -19.22 11.92 -14.76
N ASP A 32 -19.57 10.87 -15.50
CA ASP A 32 -20.95 10.40 -15.63
C ASP A 32 -21.50 9.88 -14.30
N ARG A 33 -20.69 9.17 -13.51
CA ARG A 33 -21.07 8.75 -12.14
C ARG A 33 -21.38 9.94 -11.22
N LEU A 34 -20.67 11.06 -11.35
CA LEU A 34 -20.95 12.25 -10.56
C LEU A 34 -22.20 12.99 -11.03
N ARG A 35 -22.36 13.16 -12.35
CA ARG A 35 -23.51 13.84 -12.96
C ARG A 35 -24.84 13.15 -12.68
N THR A 36 -24.81 11.82 -12.58
CA THR A 36 -26.01 11.02 -12.25
C THR A 36 -26.24 10.85 -10.74
N GLY A 37 -25.34 11.35 -9.89
CA GLY A 37 -25.41 11.19 -8.42
C GLY A 37 -24.98 9.81 -7.90
N ALA A 38 -24.61 8.88 -8.78
CA ALA A 38 -24.27 7.50 -8.42
C ALA A 38 -22.91 7.33 -7.70
N ALA A 39 -22.09 8.38 -7.57
CA ALA A 39 -20.71 8.26 -7.09
C ALA A 39 -20.57 8.13 -5.56
N LEU A 40 -21.42 8.81 -4.77
CA LEU A 40 -21.27 8.89 -3.30
C LEU A 40 -22.11 7.84 -2.56
N ASP A 41 -23.26 7.45 -3.11
CA ASP A 41 -24.21 6.53 -2.46
C ASP A 41 -23.79 5.05 -2.52
N THR A 42 -22.68 4.72 -3.20
CA THR A 42 -22.32 3.34 -3.54
C THR A 42 -21.06 2.82 -2.88
N ASN A 43 -20.38 3.59 -2.02
CA ASN A 43 -19.14 3.11 -1.41
C ASN A 43 -19.39 1.97 -0.41
N ALA A 44 -20.57 1.94 0.21
CA ALA A 44 -20.93 0.89 1.16
C ALA A 44 -21.08 -0.47 0.47
N VAL A 45 -20.53 -1.53 1.10
CA VAL A 45 -20.71 -2.89 0.62
C VAL A 45 -22.17 -3.33 0.75
N ARG A 46 -22.58 -4.23 -0.14
CA ARG A 46 -23.91 -4.87 -0.13
C ARG A 46 -23.75 -6.36 0.12
N GLY A 47 -24.59 -6.91 0.98
CA GLY A 47 -24.58 -8.34 1.32
C GLY A 47 -24.53 -8.58 2.82
N GLU A 48 -24.51 -9.85 3.19
CA GLU A 48 -24.42 -10.26 4.59
C GLU A 48 -23.00 -9.99 5.12
N LEU A 49 -22.92 -9.16 6.16
CA LEU A 49 -21.70 -8.85 6.88
C LEU A 49 -21.64 -9.59 8.22
N ARG A 50 -20.49 -10.19 8.51
CA ARG A 50 -20.22 -10.80 9.81
C ARG A 50 -18.79 -10.52 10.25
N ALA A 51 -18.61 -10.22 11.53
CA ALA A 51 -17.28 -10.13 12.12
C ALA A 51 -16.54 -11.49 12.01
N PRO A 52 -15.20 -11.49 11.95
CA PRO A 52 -14.42 -12.73 12.01
C PRO A 52 -14.71 -13.50 13.31
N ALA A 53 -14.89 -14.81 13.20
CA ALA A 53 -15.00 -15.73 14.33
C ALA A 53 -13.60 -16.08 14.89
N PRO A 54 -13.50 -16.58 16.14
CA PRO A 54 -12.26 -17.15 16.65
C PRO A 54 -11.71 -18.23 15.71
N GLY A 55 -10.44 -18.08 15.30
CA GLY A 55 -9.77 -19.00 14.37
C GLY A 55 -9.71 -18.54 12.92
N ASP A 56 -10.56 -17.59 12.49
CA ASP A 56 -10.50 -17.02 11.14
C ASP A 56 -9.18 -16.24 10.90
N ILE A 57 -8.65 -15.67 11.98
CA ILE A 57 -7.44 -14.87 12.00
C ILE A 57 -6.49 -15.50 13.02
N PRO A 58 -5.59 -16.40 12.62
CA PRO A 58 -4.56 -16.90 13.50
C PRO A 58 -3.62 -15.77 13.93
N THR A 59 -3.07 -15.89 15.13
CA THR A 59 -1.99 -15.02 15.62
C THR A 59 -0.65 -15.56 15.16
N LEU A 60 0.28 -14.66 14.83
CA LEU A 60 1.67 -15.00 14.57
C LEU A 60 2.22 -15.83 15.74
N PRO A 61 2.77 -17.03 15.50
CA PRO A 61 3.30 -17.86 16.58
C PRO A 61 4.35 -17.11 17.41
N PRO A 62 4.34 -17.28 18.75
CA PRO A 62 5.20 -16.51 19.62
C PRO A 62 6.68 -16.82 19.37
N PRO A 63 7.59 -15.87 19.64
CA PRO A 63 9.04 -16.09 19.58
C PRO A 63 9.47 -17.37 20.28
N GLY A 64 10.40 -18.09 19.65
CA GLY A 64 10.96 -19.31 20.21
C GLY A 64 10.06 -20.55 20.12
N SER A 65 8.77 -20.41 19.78
CA SER A 65 7.92 -21.58 19.55
C SER A 65 8.38 -22.42 18.35
N THR A 66 8.14 -23.73 18.40
CA THR A 66 8.47 -24.66 17.30
C THR A 66 7.85 -24.21 15.98
N GLU A 67 6.60 -23.74 16.02
CA GLU A 67 5.92 -23.27 14.82
C GLU A 67 6.53 -21.98 14.28
N ARG A 68 6.90 -21.02 15.15
CA ARG A 68 7.61 -19.80 14.71
C ARG A 68 8.93 -20.13 14.04
N GLN A 69 9.68 -21.08 14.59
CA GLN A 69 10.95 -21.55 14.01
C GLN A 69 10.73 -22.21 12.65
N ARG A 70 9.74 -23.11 12.54
CA ARG A 70 9.40 -23.80 11.28
C ARG A 70 9.04 -22.81 10.17
N LEU A 71 8.14 -21.86 10.45
CA LEU A 71 7.76 -20.82 9.49
C LEU A 71 8.98 -19.93 9.14
N GLY A 72 9.78 -19.56 10.14
CA GLY A 72 11.01 -18.81 9.95
C GLY A 72 12.00 -19.50 9.00
N LEU A 73 12.16 -20.82 9.09
CA LEU A 73 12.99 -21.61 8.18
C LEU A 73 12.45 -21.56 6.75
N ILE A 74 11.14 -21.81 6.55
CA ILE A 74 10.52 -21.76 5.21
C ILE A 74 10.77 -20.42 4.53
N GLY A 75 10.53 -19.31 5.23
CA GLY A 75 10.74 -17.99 4.65
C GLY A 75 12.23 -17.63 4.48
N SER A 76 13.10 -18.04 5.41
CA SER A 76 14.54 -17.80 5.29
C SER A 76 15.13 -18.54 4.09
N GLU A 77 14.71 -19.78 3.87
CA GLU A 77 15.09 -20.52 2.67
C GLU A 77 14.57 -19.85 1.38
N ALA A 78 13.33 -19.36 1.38
CA ALA A 78 12.79 -18.65 0.23
C ALA A 78 13.57 -17.35 -0.07
N ILE A 79 13.95 -16.60 0.96
CA ILE A 79 14.82 -15.41 0.81
C ILE A 79 16.21 -15.83 0.32
N GLY A 80 16.81 -16.89 0.88
CA GLY A 80 18.09 -17.46 0.47
C GLY A 80 18.12 -17.85 -1.01
N ARG A 81 17.00 -18.38 -1.53
CA ARG A 81 16.81 -18.72 -2.94
C ARG A 81 16.44 -17.53 -3.85
N GLY A 82 16.39 -16.31 -3.32
CA GLY A 82 15.98 -15.13 -4.09
C GLY A 82 14.51 -15.10 -4.49
N GLN A 83 13.65 -15.87 -3.81
CA GLN A 83 12.23 -16.02 -4.16
C GLN A 83 11.33 -14.94 -3.54
N VAL A 84 11.90 -13.95 -2.86
CA VAL A 84 11.15 -12.93 -2.09
C VAL A 84 11.64 -11.55 -2.49
N ALA A 85 10.72 -10.67 -2.87
CA ALA A 85 10.98 -9.25 -3.15
C ALA A 85 10.16 -8.35 -2.22
N ALA A 86 10.60 -7.12 -2.04
CA ALA A 86 9.84 -6.09 -1.34
C ALA A 86 9.30 -5.05 -2.32
N VAL A 87 8.05 -4.63 -2.13
CA VAL A 87 7.48 -3.44 -2.76
C VAL A 87 7.11 -2.43 -1.69
N ILE A 88 7.59 -1.21 -1.87
CA ILE A 88 7.31 -0.10 -0.97
C ILE A 88 6.40 0.89 -1.70
N LEU A 89 5.24 1.16 -1.11
CA LEU A 89 4.31 2.18 -1.62
C LEU A 89 4.89 3.56 -1.33
N ASN A 90 5.24 4.28 -2.39
CA ASN A 90 5.96 5.56 -2.35
C ASN A 90 5.27 6.64 -3.22
N GLY A 91 3.95 6.54 -3.41
CA GLY A 91 3.19 7.50 -4.22
C GLY A 91 2.85 8.82 -3.51
N GLY A 92 3.07 8.90 -2.20
CA GLY A 92 2.63 10.02 -1.36
C GLY A 92 3.69 11.10 -1.18
N MET A 93 3.27 12.35 -1.38
CA MET A 93 4.01 13.53 -0.94
C MET A 93 3.77 13.77 0.56
N ALA A 94 4.82 14.16 1.28
CA ALA A 94 4.78 14.53 2.68
C ALA A 94 4.46 16.02 2.82
N THR A 95 3.23 16.42 2.49
CA THR A 95 2.79 17.83 2.52
C THR A 95 2.97 18.46 3.91
N ARG A 96 2.75 17.70 4.98
CA ARG A 96 2.98 18.12 6.38
C ARG A 96 4.46 18.22 6.78
N PHE A 97 5.37 17.70 5.94
CA PHE A 97 6.82 17.76 6.11
C PHE A 97 7.47 18.70 5.07
N GLY A 98 6.75 19.73 4.63
CA GLY A 98 7.28 20.73 3.69
C GLY A 98 7.19 20.32 2.22
N GLY A 99 6.39 19.31 1.86
CA GLY A 99 6.11 18.99 0.45
C GLY A 99 7.19 18.18 -0.25
N VAL A 100 7.99 17.40 0.49
CA VAL A 100 8.97 16.47 -0.07
C VAL A 100 8.35 15.09 -0.33
N VAL A 101 9.07 14.20 -1.03
CA VAL A 101 8.66 12.79 -1.11
C VAL A 101 8.77 12.16 0.26
N LYS A 102 7.76 11.40 0.69
CA LYS A 102 7.76 10.83 2.05
C LYS A 102 8.96 9.92 2.33
N ALA A 103 9.44 9.21 1.32
CA ALA A 103 10.68 8.44 1.37
C ALA A 103 11.91 9.22 1.86
N SER A 104 12.03 10.51 1.53
CA SER A 104 13.20 11.33 1.88
C SER A 104 13.12 11.94 3.27
N VAL A 105 11.99 11.84 3.96
CA VAL A 105 11.83 12.41 5.30
C VAL A 105 12.74 11.65 6.27
N GLU A 106 13.53 12.41 7.04
CA GLU A 106 14.41 11.89 8.07
C GLU A 106 13.60 11.33 9.24
N ALA A 107 13.59 10.00 9.38
CA ALA A 107 12.87 9.31 10.44
C ALA A 107 13.73 9.17 11.72
N LEU A 108 15.04 9.01 11.55
CA LEU A 108 16.06 9.01 12.60
C LEU A 108 17.22 9.91 12.15
N PRO A 109 18.05 10.44 13.06
CA PRO A 109 19.17 11.32 12.71
C PRO A 109 19.98 10.81 11.50
N SER A 110 20.00 11.59 10.42
CA SER A 110 20.69 11.28 9.14
C SER A 110 20.22 10.01 8.44
N ARG A 111 18.99 9.54 8.70
CA ARG A 111 18.41 8.33 8.10
C ARG A 111 16.97 8.59 7.68
N SER A 112 16.73 8.58 6.37
CA SER A 112 15.39 8.72 5.81
C SER A 112 14.54 7.46 6.01
N PHE A 113 13.22 7.56 5.81
CA PHE A 113 12.35 6.38 5.77
C PHE A 113 12.86 5.34 4.76
N LEU A 114 13.25 5.78 3.56
CA LEU A 114 13.76 4.89 2.53
C LEU A 114 15.07 4.21 2.96
N ASP A 115 16.01 4.95 3.54
CA ASP A 115 17.27 4.38 4.05
C ASP A 115 17.02 3.23 5.03
N LEU A 116 16.06 3.43 5.95
CA LEU A 116 15.73 2.43 6.97
C LEU A 116 15.01 1.23 6.36
N LYS A 117 14.10 1.42 5.40
CA LYS A 117 13.44 0.31 4.69
C LYS A 117 14.43 -0.53 3.87
N LEU A 118 15.39 0.12 3.19
CA LEU A 118 16.44 -0.58 2.45
C LEU A 118 17.39 -1.32 3.40
N ALA A 119 17.75 -0.72 4.53
CA ALA A 119 18.57 -1.37 5.54
C ALA A 119 17.87 -2.59 6.16
N ASP A 120 16.55 -2.53 6.40
CA ASP A 120 15.75 -3.65 6.86
C ASP A 120 15.74 -4.82 5.86
N ALA A 121 15.45 -4.55 4.58
CA ALA A 121 15.49 -5.56 3.53
C ALA A 121 16.89 -6.23 3.44
N ARG A 122 17.96 -5.43 3.50
CA ARG A 122 19.34 -5.93 3.52
C ARG A 122 19.63 -6.76 4.77
N ALA A 123 19.15 -6.36 5.94
CA ALA A 123 19.34 -7.11 7.18
C ALA A 123 18.62 -8.47 7.13
N SER A 124 17.41 -8.51 6.60
CA SER A 124 16.66 -9.75 6.38
C SER A 124 17.38 -10.67 5.39
N ALA A 125 17.82 -10.13 4.26
CA ALA A 125 18.59 -10.86 3.26
C ALA A 125 19.88 -11.45 3.84
N ARG A 126 20.65 -10.67 4.61
CA ARG A 126 21.89 -11.13 5.25
C ARG A 126 21.66 -12.31 6.20
N ARG A 127 20.63 -12.23 7.06
CA ARG A 127 20.31 -13.33 7.99
C ARG A 127 19.93 -14.63 7.28
N ALA A 128 19.28 -14.51 6.13
CA ALA A 128 18.87 -15.64 5.31
C ALA A 128 19.95 -16.12 4.32
N GLY A 129 21.11 -15.45 4.26
CA GLY A 129 22.17 -15.76 3.30
C GLY A 129 21.78 -15.54 1.84
N GLY A 130 20.89 -14.58 1.57
CA GLY A 130 20.30 -14.34 0.25
C GLY A 130 20.25 -12.87 -0.16
N HIS A 131 19.30 -12.58 -1.05
CA HIS A 131 19.04 -11.22 -1.55
C HIS A 131 17.53 -10.96 -1.55
N VAL A 132 17.15 -9.72 -1.23
CA VAL A 132 15.77 -9.23 -1.33
C VAL A 132 15.79 -8.01 -2.25
N PRO A 133 15.38 -8.14 -3.53
CA PRO A 133 15.25 -6.98 -4.40
C PRO A 133 14.11 -6.09 -3.91
N VAL A 134 14.32 -4.77 -3.96
CA VAL A 134 13.36 -3.77 -3.52
C VAL A 134 12.86 -2.98 -4.72
N PHE A 135 11.55 -2.77 -4.79
CA PHE A 135 10.90 -1.94 -5.78
C PHE A 135 10.06 -0.84 -5.13
N LEU A 136 10.11 0.37 -5.65
CA LEU A 136 9.29 1.49 -5.20
C LEU A 136 8.14 1.73 -6.18
N MET A 137 6.91 1.74 -5.67
CA MET A 137 5.73 2.16 -6.43
C MET A 137 5.55 3.68 -6.26
N ASN A 138 5.98 4.43 -7.25
CA ASN A 138 5.90 5.89 -7.27
C ASN A 138 4.55 6.38 -7.81
N SER A 139 4.34 7.69 -7.75
CA SER A 139 3.31 8.41 -8.50
C SER A 139 3.97 9.44 -9.41
N PHE A 140 3.19 10.09 -10.28
CA PHE A 140 3.69 11.20 -11.10
C PHE A 140 4.41 12.29 -10.29
N ALA A 141 4.00 12.49 -9.03
CA ALA A 141 4.57 13.51 -8.14
C ALA A 141 5.85 13.03 -7.42
N THR A 142 6.07 11.72 -7.30
CA THR A 142 7.20 11.17 -6.55
C THR A 142 8.25 10.48 -7.41
N ASP A 143 7.98 10.21 -8.69
CA ASP A 143 8.86 9.40 -9.54
C ASP A 143 10.25 10.03 -9.73
N GLU A 144 10.31 11.25 -10.24
CA GLU A 144 11.58 11.95 -10.49
C GLU A 144 12.34 12.29 -9.21
N PRO A 145 11.71 12.86 -8.15
CA PRO A 145 12.44 13.14 -6.93
C PRO A 145 12.94 11.86 -6.24
N THR A 146 12.22 10.73 -6.38
CA THR A 146 12.70 9.43 -5.88
C THR A 146 13.91 8.95 -6.67
N GLY A 147 13.92 9.14 -7.99
CA GLY A 147 15.10 8.85 -8.82
C GLY A 147 16.34 9.64 -8.38
N ALA A 148 16.17 10.94 -8.12
CA ALA A 148 17.24 11.79 -7.59
C ALA A 148 17.72 11.34 -6.20
N LEU A 149 16.79 10.98 -5.31
CA LEU A 149 17.10 10.45 -3.98
C LEU A 149 17.91 9.15 -4.07
N LEU A 150 17.47 8.18 -4.88
CA LEU A 150 18.18 6.91 -5.06
C LEU A 150 19.58 7.11 -5.63
N ALA A 151 19.75 8.06 -6.56
CA ALA A 151 21.06 8.40 -7.12
C ALA A 151 21.99 8.99 -6.04
N ALA A 152 21.49 9.89 -5.19
CA ALA A 152 22.24 10.49 -4.09
C ALA A 152 22.64 9.45 -3.02
N MET A 153 21.76 8.47 -2.76
CA MET A 153 22.02 7.35 -1.84
C MET A 153 22.95 6.28 -2.43
N GLY A 154 23.25 6.33 -3.74
CA GLY A 154 23.97 5.26 -4.43
C GLY A 154 23.18 3.94 -4.56
N ALA A 155 21.86 3.97 -4.36
CA ALA A 155 20.99 2.80 -4.32
C ALA A 155 20.40 2.44 -5.70
N ARG A 156 21.28 2.30 -6.70
CA ARG A 156 20.89 2.08 -8.11
C ARG A 156 20.28 0.70 -8.38
N GLU A 157 20.43 -0.23 -7.45
CA GLU A 157 19.84 -1.57 -7.51
C GLU A 157 18.33 -1.58 -7.23
N VAL A 158 17.81 -0.51 -6.61
CA VAL A 158 16.38 -0.39 -6.28
C VAL A 158 15.59 -0.11 -7.55
N GLY A 159 14.66 -1.01 -7.87
CA GLY A 159 13.75 -0.81 -9.00
C GLY A 159 12.69 0.22 -8.69
N THR A 160 12.19 0.91 -9.72
CA THR A 160 11.02 1.79 -9.60
C THR A 160 10.00 1.46 -10.67
N PHE A 161 8.75 1.72 -10.35
CA PHE A 161 7.63 1.72 -11.30
C PHE A 161 6.58 2.70 -10.80
N ALA A 162 5.78 3.26 -11.70
CA ALA A 162 4.81 4.28 -11.34
C ALA A 162 3.37 3.79 -11.52
N GLN A 163 2.53 4.22 -10.60
CA GLN A 163 1.09 4.10 -10.72
C GLN A 163 0.54 5.07 -11.78
N SER A 164 -0.70 4.83 -12.21
CA SER A 164 -1.39 5.71 -13.14
C SER A 164 -1.64 7.11 -12.57
N VAL A 165 -1.99 8.05 -13.44
CA VAL A 165 -2.44 9.40 -13.08
C VAL A 165 -3.86 9.63 -13.57
N SER A 166 -4.60 10.49 -12.87
CA SER A 166 -5.93 10.95 -13.28
C SER A 166 -6.16 12.41 -12.87
N LEU A 167 -7.29 12.98 -13.29
CA LEU A 167 -7.69 14.35 -13.02
C LEU A 167 -8.80 14.41 -11.99
N ARG A 168 -8.67 15.33 -11.03
CA ARG A 168 -9.72 15.61 -10.05
C ARG A 168 -10.93 16.21 -10.76
N LEU A 169 -12.10 15.93 -10.21
CA LEU A 169 -13.38 16.44 -10.69
C LEU A 169 -14.03 17.34 -9.65
N SER A 170 -14.88 18.27 -10.08
CA SER A 170 -15.81 18.96 -9.18
C SER A 170 -16.92 17.98 -8.74
N PRO A 171 -17.68 18.27 -7.67
CA PRO A 171 -18.85 17.48 -7.33
C PRO A 171 -19.90 17.37 -8.46
N ALA A 172 -19.89 18.31 -9.42
CA ALA A 172 -20.78 18.29 -10.58
C ALA A 172 -20.27 17.42 -11.75
N GLY A 173 -19.06 16.85 -11.64
CA GLY A 173 -18.46 16.01 -12.69
C GLY A 173 -17.71 16.79 -13.78
N ASP A 174 -17.38 18.06 -13.52
CA ASP A 174 -16.51 18.86 -14.39
C ASP A 174 -15.05 18.74 -13.95
N LEU A 175 -14.10 19.13 -14.82
CA LEU A 175 -12.69 19.16 -14.43
C LEU A 175 -12.50 20.13 -13.25
N PHE A 176 -11.79 19.67 -12.22
CA PHE A 176 -11.43 20.55 -11.12
C PHE A 176 -10.23 21.39 -11.53
N LEU A 177 -10.41 22.70 -11.56
CA LEU A 177 -9.36 23.67 -11.84
C LEU A 177 -8.80 24.28 -10.55
N GLY A 178 -7.48 24.27 -10.42
CA GLY A 178 -6.76 24.93 -9.33
C GLY A 178 -6.87 26.46 -9.39
N LYS A 179 -6.25 27.14 -8.43
CA LYS A 179 -6.15 28.62 -8.42
C LYS A 179 -5.39 29.17 -9.63
N ASP A 180 -4.53 28.37 -10.23
CA ASP A 180 -3.79 28.64 -11.48
C ASP A 180 -4.64 28.48 -12.75
N GLY A 181 -5.89 28.04 -12.62
CA GLY A 181 -6.78 27.78 -13.75
C GLY A 181 -6.50 26.45 -14.46
N LEU A 182 -5.58 25.63 -13.95
CA LEU A 182 -5.17 24.38 -14.56
C LEU A 182 -5.85 23.17 -13.90
N ALA A 183 -6.01 22.08 -14.64
CA ALA A 183 -6.62 20.86 -14.16
C ALA A 183 -5.75 20.21 -13.06
N SER A 184 -6.37 19.80 -11.96
CA SER A 184 -5.63 19.24 -10.83
C SER A 184 -5.42 17.72 -10.97
N LEU A 185 -4.16 17.27 -10.97
CA LEU A 185 -3.80 15.85 -11.08
C LEU A 185 -3.84 15.15 -9.72
N TYR A 186 -4.09 13.84 -9.74
CA TYR A 186 -3.96 12.96 -8.59
C TYR A 186 -3.57 11.52 -8.99
N ALA A 187 -3.02 10.78 -8.03
CA ALA A 187 -2.71 9.36 -8.19
C ALA A 187 -3.91 8.50 -7.72
N PRO A 188 -4.43 7.53 -8.51
CA PRO A 188 -5.65 6.77 -8.20
C PRO A 188 -5.57 5.75 -7.05
N GLY A 189 -4.69 5.95 -6.07
CA GLY A 189 -4.57 5.10 -4.88
C GLY A 189 -3.76 3.83 -5.10
N HIS A 190 -3.38 3.20 -4.00
CA HIS A 190 -2.49 2.03 -3.99
C HIS A 190 -3.10 0.77 -4.62
N GLY A 191 -4.41 0.74 -4.88
CA GLY A 191 -5.04 -0.33 -5.65
C GLY A 191 -4.56 -0.42 -7.12
N ASP A 192 -3.86 0.60 -7.64
CA ASP A 192 -3.19 0.52 -8.95
C ASP A 192 -1.97 -0.42 -8.96
N LEU A 193 -1.57 -0.98 -7.80
CA LEU A 193 -0.37 -1.79 -7.63
C LEU A 193 -0.25 -2.90 -8.68
N VAL A 194 -1.31 -3.69 -8.88
CA VAL A 194 -1.25 -4.84 -9.80
C VAL A 194 -1.11 -4.36 -11.24
N ASP A 195 -1.89 -3.38 -11.66
CA ASP A 195 -1.81 -2.82 -13.02
C ASP A 195 -0.43 -2.21 -13.27
N ALA A 196 0.11 -1.49 -12.29
CA ALA A 196 1.44 -0.89 -12.36
C ALA A 196 2.56 -1.94 -12.44
N LEU A 197 2.46 -3.04 -11.69
CA LEU A 197 3.38 -4.17 -11.79
C LEU A 197 3.31 -4.83 -13.17
N ARG A 198 2.11 -5.05 -13.70
CA ARG A 198 1.90 -5.74 -15.00
C ARG A 198 2.44 -4.98 -16.20
N ARG A 199 2.68 -3.67 -16.08
CA ARG A 199 3.34 -2.84 -17.12
C ARG A 199 4.83 -3.15 -17.33
N GLY A 200 5.41 -4.10 -16.58
CA GLY A 200 6.73 -4.67 -16.91
C GLY A 200 7.50 -5.21 -15.71
N THR A 201 7.25 -4.69 -14.50
CA THR A 201 7.93 -5.14 -13.28
C THR A 201 7.56 -6.57 -12.91
N LEU A 202 6.31 -6.99 -13.12
CA LEU A 202 5.85 -8.34 -12.85
C LEU A 202 6.63 -9.39 -13.67
N ALA A 203 6.85 -9.10 -14.95
CA ALA A 203 7.62 -9.98 -15.83
C ALA A 203 9.07 -10.12 -15.33
N LYS A 204 9.69 -9.02 -14.88
CA LYS A 204 11.03 -9.04 -14.28
C LYS A 204 11.09 -9.88 -13.02
N LEU A 205 10.15 -9.67 -12.08
CA LEU A 205 10.05 -10.43 -10.83
C LEU A 205 9.96 -11.95 -11.10
N ARG A 206 9.10 -12.34 -12.05
CA ARG A 206 8.94 -13.75 -12.46
C ARG A 206 10.19 -14.32 -13.10
N ALA A 207 10.84 -13.56 -13.99
CA ALA A 207 12.07 -13.98 -14.64
C ALA A 207 13.23 -14.20 -13.65
N THR A 208 13.24 -13.46 -12.53
CA THR A 208 14.22 -13.62 -11.45
C THR A 208 13.84 -14.70 -10.43
N GLY A 209 12.75 -15.45 -10.65
CA GLY A 209 12.32 -16.52 -9.76
C GLY A 209 11.62 -16.06 -8.48
N VAL A 210 11.22 -14.78 -8.40
CA VAL A 210 10.48 -14.26 -7.25
C VAL A 210 9.08 -14.89 -7.22
N ARG A 211 8.72 -15.40 -6.05
CA ARG A 211 7.42 -16.03 -5.77
C ARG A 211 6.56 -15.21 -4.83
N ALA A 212 7.16 -14.53 -3.85
CA ALA A 212 6.43 -13.73 -2.86
C ALA A 212 6.86 -12.27 -2.90
N LEU A 213 5.88 -11.36 -2.84
CA LEU A 213 6.07 -9.93 -2.83
C LEU A 213 5.57 -9.34 -1.51
N VAL A 214 6.47 -8.83 -0.68
CA VAL A 214 6.11 -8.15 0.57
C VAL A 214 5.83 -6.67 0.27
N MET A 215 4.56 -6.28 0.26
CA MET A 215 4.09 -4.92 0.05
C MET A 215 3.94 -4.19 1.39
N SER A 216 4.43 -2.96 1.50
CA SER A 216 4.21 -2.12 2.68
C SER A 216 4.28 -0.62 2.36
N ASN A 217 3.72 0.22 3.23
CA ASN A 217 3.89 1.66 3.13
C ASN A 217 5.32 2.09 3.53
N VAL A 218 5.83 3.14 2.87
CA VAL A 218 7.17 3.71 3.19
C VAL A 218 7.28 4.22 4.62
N ASP A 219 6.17 4.68 5.19
CA ASP A 219 6.12 5.32 6.51
C ASP A 219 5.91 4.34 7.67
N ASN A 220 5.55 3.09 7.39
CA ASN A 220 5.50 2.04 8.39
C ASN A 220 6.86 1.33 8.45
N LEU A 221 7.75 1.84 9.31
CA LEU A 221 9.09 1.28 9.53
C LEU A 221 9.06 -0.07 10.26
N ALA A 222 7.94 -0.38 10.92
CA ALA A 222 7.74 -1.66 11.56
C ALA A 222 7.34 -2.78 10.58
N ALA A 223 6.88 -2.46 9.36
CA ALA A 223 6.64 -3.46 8.32
C ALA A 223 7.97 -3.88 7.66
N SER A 224 8.54 -4.99 8.09
CA SER A 224 9.78 -5.59 7.55
C SER A 224 9.54 -6.80 6.66
N VAL A 225 10.57 -7.23 5.93
CA VAL A 225 10.58 -8.56 5.31
C VAL A 225 10.89 -9.60 6.39
N ASP A 226 9.84 -10.13 7.03
CA ASP A 226 9.95 -11.11 8.13
C ASP A 226 9.88 -12.55 7.60
N PRO A 227 10.92 -13.38 7.83
CA PRO A 227 10.93 -14.77 7.37
C PRO A 227 9.76 -15.62 7.88
N ALA A 228 9.27 -15.41 9.09
CA ALA A 228 8.17 -16.21 9.60
C ALA A 228 6.83 -15.85 8.93
N ILE A 229 6.63 -14.59 8.55
CA ILE A 229 5.42 -14.17 7.83
C ILE A 229 5.47 -14.61 6.37
N VAL A 230 6.64 -14.51 5.74
CA VAL A 230 6.88 -15.10 4.40
C VAL A 230 6.65 -16.61 4.46
N GLY A 231 7.16 -17.29 5.49
CA GLY A 231 6.93 -18.71 5.74
C GLY A 231 5.45 -19.02 5.88
N PHE A 232 4.72 -18.27 6.71
CA PHE A 232 3.27 -18.40 6.87
C PHE A 232 2.53 -18.27 5.54
N HIS A 233 2.95 -17.32 4.69
CA HIS A 233 2.38 -17.15 3.36
C HIS A 233 2.62 -18.38 2.47
N LEU A 234 3.85 -18.88 2.42
CA LEU A 234 4.28 -19.98 1.55
C LEU A 234 3.84 -21.37 2.03
N ASP A 235 3.57 -21.52 3.32
CA ASP A 235 3.20 -22.79 3.95
C ASP A 235 1.86 -23.36 3.46
N GLN A 236 1.00 -22.50 2.91
CA GLN A 236 -0.27 -22.91 2.29
C GLN A 236 -0.23 -22.67 0.78
N PRO A 237 -0.08 -23.70 -0.07
CA PRO A 237 0.07 -23.54 -1.52
C PRO A 237 -1.09 -22.81 -2.22
N ALA A 238 -2.30 -22.89 -1.67
CA ALA A 238 -3.47 -22.20 -2.21
C ALA A 238 -3.56 -20.72 -1.80
N ASN A 239 -2.69 -20.26 -0.89
CA ASN A 239 -2.70 -18.88 -0.41
C ASN A 239 -2.06 -17.95 -1.45
N GLN A 240 -2.81 -16.93 -1.86
CA GLN A 240 -2.36 -15.95 -2.85
C GLN A 240 -2.08 -14.58 -2.23
N MET A 241 -2.62 -14.32 -1.04
CA MET A 241 -2.43 -13.08 -0.30
C MET A 241 -2.42 -13.35 1.20
N THR A 242 -1.42 -12.83 1.91
CA THR A 242 -1.45 -12.74 3.37
C THR A 242 -1.63 -11.27 3.75
N VAL A 243 -2.61 -10.98 4.60
CA VAL A 243 -2.84 -9.64 5.16
C VAL A 243 -2.40 -9.61 6.61
N GLU A 244 -1.44 -8.74 6.94
CA GLU A 244 -1.11 -8.45 8.34
C GLU A 244 -2.18 -7.55 8.96
N VAL A 245 -2.75 -7.99 10.07
CA VAL A 245 -3.69 -7.22 10.88
C VAL A 245 -3.16 -7.06 12.29
N VAL A 246 -3.51 -5.98 12.98
CA VAL A 246 -3.15 -5.75 14.38
C VAL A 246 -4.40 -5.50 15.19
N ARG A 247 -4.33 -5.76 16.51
CA ARG A 247 -5.38 -5.38 17.45
C ARG A 247 -5.65 -3.87 17.37
N LYS A 248 -6.93 -3.49 17.37
CA LYS A 248 -7.36 -2.10 17.43
C LYS A 248 -7.07 -1.52 18.82
N ASP A 249 -6.46 -0.35 18.85
CA ASP A 249 -6.46 0.53 20.01
C ASP A 249 -7.73 1.41 19.97
N PRO A 250 -8.18 1.98 21.11
CA PRO A 250 -9.27 2.95 21.12
C PRO A 250 -9.02 4.09 20.14
N GLY A 251 -9.98 4.34 19.24
CA GLY A 251 -9.90 5.40 18.24
C GLY A 251 -9.27 5.00 16.90
N ASP A 252 -8.78 3.77 16.75
CA ASP A 252 -8.34 3.27 15.45
C ASP A 252 -9.47 3.29 14.43
N LYS A 253 -9.23 3.97 13.31
CA LYS A 253 -10.12 4.02 12.15
C LYS A 253 -9.35 3.53 10.93
N GLY A 254 -9.86 2.49 10.29
CA GLY A 254 -9.26 1.91 9.08
C GLY A 254 -10.06 0.72 8.59
N GLY A 255 -9.64 0.15 7.46
CA GLY A 255 -10.21 -1.10 6.99
C GLY A 255 -9.93 -2.28 7.91
N ALA A 256 -10.83 -3.24 7.91
CA ALA A 256 -10.76 -4.43 8.76
C ALA A 256 -11.24 -5.67 7.98
N PRO A 257 -10.73 -6.86 8.31
CA PRO A 257 -11.25 -8.10 7.73
C PRO A 257 -12.68 -8.37 8.23
N ALA A 258 -13.60 -8.61 7.31
CA ALA A 258 -14.97 -9.01 7.62
C ALA A 258 -15.46 -10.04 6.60
N TRP A 259 -16.34 -10.94 7.04
CA TRP A 259 -17.04 -11.83 6.11
C TRP A 259 -18.06 -11.02 5.34
N LEU A 260 -17.95 -11.02 4.02
CA LEU A 260 -18.95 -10.50 3.09
C LEU A 260 -19.40 -11.65 2.19
N SER A 261 -20.69 -12.03 2.29
CA SER A 261 -21.31 -13.03 1.41
C SER A 261 -20.48 -14.33 1.25
N GLY A 262 -19.94 -14.84 2.37
CA GLY A 262 -19.18 -16.10 2.40
C GLY A 262 -17.68 -15.99 2.08
N ARG A 263 -17.12 -14.78 1.98
CA ARG A 263 -15.67 -14.55 1.87
C ARG A 263 -15.17 -13.59 2.93
N LEU A 264 -14.04 -13.92 3.57
CA LEU A 264 -13.33 -13.00 4.45
C LEU A 264 -12.45 -12.06 3.62
N GLU A 265 -12.82 -10.78 3.57
CA GLU A 265 -12.13 -9.74 2.79
C GLU A 265 -11.87 -8.48 3.62
N VAL A 266 -10.88 -7.68 3.21
CA VAL A 266 -10.63 -6.36 3.79
C VAL A 266 -11.70 -5.39 3.31
N ILE A 267 -12.45 -4.84 4.26
CA ILE A 267 -13.46 -3.81 4.01
C ILE A 267 -13.00 -2.53 4.70
N GLU A 268 -12.94 -1.44 3.95
CA GLU A 268 -12.53 -0.13 4.47
C GLU A 268 -13.59 0.49 5.37
N SER A 269 -13.20 1.30 6.34
CA SER A 269 -14.11 1.87 7.35
C SER A 269 -15.33 2.57 6.73
N PHE A 270 -15.11 3.37 5.68
CA PHE A 270 -16.18 4.10 4.98
C PHE A 270 -17.09 3.21 4.11
N ARG A 271 -16.75 1.93 3.95
CA ARG A 271 -17.53 0.95 3.19
C ARG A 271 -18.45 0.10 4.08
N PHE A 272 -18.27 0.13 5.40
CA PHE A 272 -19.22 -0.52 6.29
C PHE A 272 -20.55 0.25 6.29
N PRO A 273 -21.70 -0.42 6.15
CA PRO A 273 -23.00 0.22 6.33
C PRO A 273 -23.17 0.66 7.79
N ALA A 274 -23.89 1.75 8.02
CA ALA A 274 -24.13 2.28 9.37
C ALA A 274 -24.82 1.29 10.32
N SER A 275 -25.50 0.28 9.78
CA SER A 275 -26.14 -0.79 10.55
C SER A 275 -25.17 -1.84 11.08
N PHE A 276 -23.91 -1.85 10.63
CA PHE A 276 -22.91 -2.81 11.06
C PHE A 276 -22.01 -2.18 12.14
N ASP A 277 -21.91 -2.85 13.29
CA ASP A 277 -21.00 -2.46 14.36
C ASP A 277 -19.56 -2.85 14.00
N GLN A 278 -18.79 -1.90 13.46
CA GLN A 278 -17.38 -2.12 13.12
C GLN A 278 -16.50 -2.40 14.37
N ASP A 279 -16.92 -1.98 15.56
CA ASP A 279 -16.15 -2.21 16.79
C ASP A 279 -16.24 -3.66 17.28
N SER A 280 -17.19 -4.44 16.73
CA SER A 280 -17.21 -5.90 16.87
C SER A 280 -16.01 -6.60 16.21
N ILE A 281 -15.28 -5.93 15.32
CA ILE A 281 -14.06 -6.46 14.70
C ILE A 281 -12.84 -5.97 15.51
N PRO A 282 -12.11 -6.87 16.21
CA PRO A 282 -11.09 -6.46 17.17
C PRO A 282 -9.73 -6.10 16.55
N VAL A 283 -9.61 -6.22 15.22
CA VAL A 283 -8.38 -6.01 14.47
C VAL A 283 -8.61 -5.08 13.28
N PHE A 284 -7.56 -4.46 12.76
CA PHE A 284 -7.63 -3.70 11.51
C PHE A 284 -6.41 -3.94 10.63
N ASN A 285 -6.58 -3.61 9.35
CA ASN A 285 -5.61 -3.79 8.29
C ASN A 285 -4.42 -2.83 8.46
N THR A 286 -3.20 -3.37 8.49
CA THR A 286 -1.96 -2.59 8.55
C THR A 286 -1.55 -1.98 7.20
N ASN A 287 -2.19 -2.41 6.11
CA ASN A 287 -1.76 -2.21 4.72
C ASN A 287 -0.35 -2.79 4.45
N THR A 288 -0.04 -3.92 5.07
CA THR A 288 1.14 -4.76 4.80
C THR A 288 0.69 -6.12 4.32
N PHE A 289 1.11 -6.50 3.10
CA PHE A 289 0.67 -7.73 2.45
C PHE A 289 1.84 -8.58 2.00
N VAL A 290 1.67 -9.90 1.98
CA VAL A 290 2.52 -10.80 1.20
C VAL A 290 1.69 -11.35 0.04
N LEU A 291 2.11 -11.09 -1.19
CA LEU A 291 1.37 -11.45 -2.40
C LEU A 291 2.10 -12.55 -3.17
N ASP A 292 1.37 -13.55 -3.64
CA ASP A 292 1.88 -14.53 -4.60
C ASP A 292 2.03 -13.85 -5.97
N VAL A 293 3.26 -13.78 -6.46
CA VAL A 293 3.59 -13.14 -7.74
C VAL A 293 2.86 -13.80 -8.91
N ALA A 294 2.61 -15.12 -8.86
CA ALA A 294 1.90 -15.82 -9.93
C ALA A 294 0.42 -15.40 -10.01
N ALA A 295 -0.21 -15.10 -8.86
CA ALA A 295 -1.60 -14.70 -8.79
C ALA A 295 -1.88 -13.30 -9.35
N LEU A 296 -0.83 -12.47 -9.52
CA LEU A 296 -0.93 -11.09 -9.99
C LEU A 296 -0.96 -10.94 -11.51
N ASP A 297 -0.80 -12.01 -12.29
CA ASP A 297 -0.80 -11.96 -13.76
C ASP A 297 -2.22 -12.00 -14.36
N ARG A 298 -3.10 -11.15 -13.85
CA ARG A 298 -4.46 -10.95 -14.35
C ARG A 298 -5.01 -9.59 -13.92
N GLU A 299 -6.11 -9.18 -14.53
CA GLU A 299 -6.82 -7.97 -14.13
C GLU A 299 -7.73 -8.26 -12.94
N PHE A 300 -7.85 -7.27 -12.06
CA PHE A 300 -8.78 -7.30 -10.94
C PHE A 300 -9.76 -6.13 -11.11
N PRO A 301 -11.08 -6.39 -11.15
CA PRO A 301 -12.08 -5.34 -11.27
C PRO A 301 -12.28 -4.65 -9.91
N LEU A 302 -11.24 -3.97 -9.44
CA LEU A 302 -11.29 -3.18 -8.20
C LEU A 302 -12.18 -1.95 -8.40
N ASP A 303 -12.93 -1.60 -7.36
CA ASP A 303 -13.83 -0.45 -7.37
C ASP A 303 -13.04 0.86 -7.30
N PHE A 304 -13.55 1.86 -8.00
CA PHE A 304 -13.14 3.25 -7.85
C PHE A 304 -14.05 3.96 -6.86
N PHE A 305 -13.53 4.21 -5.66
CA PHE A 305 -14.24 4.89 -4.58
C PHE A 305 -14.11 6.41 -4.74
N ALA A 306 -15.24 7.11 -4.75
CA ALA A 306 -15.24 8.56 -4.77
C ALA A 306 -14.86 9.09 -3.39
N VAL A 307 -13.80 9.90 -3.34
CA VAL A 307 -13.29 10.53 -2.12
C VAL A 307 -13.34 12.04 -2.28
N SER A 308 -13.96 12.72 -1.31
CA SER A 308 -13.95 14.17 -1.22
C SER A 308 -12.64 14.66 -0.59
N LYS A 309 -11.99 15.62 -1.23
CA LYS A 309 -10.81 16.33 -0.71
C LYS A 309 -11.07 17.83 -0.74
N THR A 310 -10.32 18.57 0.07
CA THR A 310 -10.19 20.01 -0.05
C THR A 310 -8.89 20.31 -0.77
N VAL A 311 -8.98 20.98 -1.92
CA VAL A 311 -7.84 21.43 -2.73
C VAL A 311 -8.07 22.90 -3.02
N ASP A 312 -7.10 23.76 -2.75
CA ASP A 312 -7.23 25.21 -2.95
C ASP A 312 -8.51 25.81 -2.34
N ASP A 313 -8.87 25.36 -1.13
CA ASP A 313 -10.07 25.77 -0.38
C ASP A 313 -11.40 25.42 -1.07
N LYS A 314 -11.37 24.59 -2.12
CA LYS A 314 -12.55 24.10 -2.85
C LYS A 314 -12.69 22.59 -2.69
N LYS A 315 -13.93 22.11 -2.77
CA LYS A 315 -14.24 20.68 -2.75
C LYS A 315 -13.86 20.07 -4.10
N ALA A 316 -12.95 19.10 -4.06
CA ALA A 316 -12.57 18.28 -5.21
C ALA A 316 -12.96 16.82 -4.94
N ILE A 317 -13.32 16.10 -5.99
CA ILE A 317 -13.57 14.66 -5.97
C ILE A 317 -12.41 13.98 -6.69
N GLN A 318 -11.91 12.91 -6.09
CA GLN A 318 -10.97 12.00 -6.72
C GLN A 318 -11.42 10.56 -6.52
N PHE A 319 -11.16 9.70 -7.51
CA PHE A 319 -11.55 8.31 -7.49
C PHE A 319 -10.34 7.42 -7.19
N GLU A 320 -10.35 6.73 -6.06
CA GLU A 320 -9.24 5.93 -5.57
C GLU A 320 -9.58 4.44 -5.56
N ARG A 321 -8.58 3.60 -5.85
CA ARG A 321 -8.60 2.15 -5.65
C ARG A 321 -7.72 1.78 -4.47
N LEU A 322 -8.10 0.70 -3.78
CA LEU A 322 -7.47 0.29 -2.53
C LEU A 322 -6.97 -1.15 -2.64
N ALA A 323 -5.67 -1.35 -2.42
CA ALA A 323 -5.02 -2.65 -2.57
C ALA A 323 -5.61 -3.73 -1.65
N GLY A 324 -6.18 -3.35 -0.50
CA GLY A 324 -6.90 -4.28 0.39
C GLY A 324 -8.04 -5.02 -0.31
N GLN A 325 -8.69 -4.41 -1.31
CA GLN A 325 -9.77 -5.03 -2.08
C GLN A 325 -9.32 -6.24 -2.90
N LEU A 326 -8.01 -6.42 -3.14
CA LEU A 326 -7.50 -7.66 -3.76
C LEU A 326 -7.92 -8.92 -3.00
N SER A 327 -8.14 -8.82 -1.68
CA SER A 327 -8.63 -9.93 -0.85
C SER A 327 -10.01 -10.46 -1.25
N ALA A 328 -10.83 -9.66 -1.95
CA ALA A 328 -12.10 -10.10 -2.52
C ALA A 328 -11.92 -11.10 -3.69
N PHE A 329 -10.74 -11.09 -4.33
CA PHE A 329 -10.44 -11.84 -5.56
C PHE A 329 -9.36 -12.91 -5.38
N LEU A 330 -8.52 -12.75 -4.36
CA LEU A 330 -7.42 -13.65 -4.03
C LEU A 330 -7.81 -14.59 -2.89
N ALA A 331 -7.35 -15.84 -2.97
CA ALA A 331 -7.36 -16.71 -1.80
C ALA A 331 -6.47 -16.07 -0.72
N THR A 332 -7.09 -15.63 0.38
CA THR A 332 -6.45 -14.72 1.34
C THR A 332 -6.43 -15.32 2.74
N ARG A 333 -5.27 -15.26 3.40
CA ARG A 333 -5.12 -15.52 4.83
C ARG A 333 -4.87 -14.21 5.58
N TYR A 334 -5.35 -14.14 6.81
CA TYR A 334 -5.11 -13.02 7.70
C TYR A 334 -4.22 -13.48 8.83
N LEU A 335 -3.32 -12.60 9.28
CA LEU A 335 -2.39 -12.90 10.34
C LEU A 335 -2.39 -11.76 11.34
N GLU A 336 -2.84 -12.04 12.56
CA GLU A 336 -2.70 -11.09 13.66
C GLU A 336 -1.23 -11.02 14.08
N VAL A 337 -0.64 -9.84 13.97
CA VAL A 337 0.77 -9.60 14.28
C VAL A 337 0.91 -8.65 15.47
N PRO A 338 2.06 -8.66 16.19
CA PRO A 338 2.30 -7.70 17.25
C PRO A 338 2.22 -6.26 16.72
N ARG A 339 1.47 -5.40 17.41
CA ARG A 339 1.36 -3.99 17.04
C ARG A 339 2.65 -3.22 17.35
N THR A 340 3.12 -3.36 18.58
CA THR A 340 4.23 -2.61 19.19
C THR A 340 5.26 -3.55 19.83
N GLY A 341 6.30 -2.97 20.44
CA GLY A 341 7.42 -3.69 21.05
C GLY A 341 8.44 -4.16 20.03
N PRO A 342 9.43 -4.99 20.42
CA PRO A 342 10.53 -5.42 19.56
C PRO A 342 10.10 -6.16 18.28
N GLU A 343 8.96 -6.85 18.33
CA GLU A 343 8.34 -7.53 17.18
C GLU A 343 7.24 -6.72 16.50
N GLY A 344 7.00 -5.49 16.96
CA GLY A 344 5.94 -4.62 16.47
C GLY A 344 5.97 -4.46 14.95
N ARG A 345 4.80 -4.47 14.32
CA ARG A 345 4.63 -4.46 12.86
C ARG A 345 3.83 -3.27 12.34
N PHE A 346 3.35 -2.42 13.23
CA PHE A 346 2.54 -1.27 12.86
C PHE A 346 2.96 0.01 13.59
N LEU A 347 3.86 0.75 12.95
CA LEU A 347 4.32 2.07 13.36
C LEU A 347 4.35 3.05 12.16
N PRO A 348 3.20 3.38 11.56
CA PRO A 348 3.16 4.47 10.59
C PRO A 348 3.41 5.81 11.28
N ALA A 349 4.01 6.79 10.59
CA ALA A 349 4.08 8.17 11.07
C ALA A 349 3.55 9.12 9.99
N LYS A 350 2.53 9.91 10.32
CA LYS A 350 1.80 10.76 9.36
C LYS A 350 2.26 12.22 9.36
N ASP A 351 2.84 12.67 10.47
CA ASP A 351 3.34 14.04 10.65
C ASP A 351 4.56 14.07 11.60
N PRO A 352 5.27 15.22 11.69
CA PRO A 352 6.48 15.32 12.50
C PRO A 352 6.29 15.02 13.98
N GLU A 353 5.13 15.39 14.54
CA GLU A 353 4.83 15.17 15.96
C GLU A 353 4.65 13.68 16.26
N GLU A 354 3.86 12.98 15.43
CA GLU A 354 3.72 11.51 15.52
C GLU A 354 5.08 10.81 15.36
N LEU A 355 5.90 11.26 14.41
CA LEU A 355 7.23 10.68 14.17
C LEU A 355 8.15 10.87 15.38
N ALA A 356 8.17 12.06 15.97
CA ALA A 356 8.96 12.33 17.17
C ALA A 356 8.50 11.47 18.35
N ALA A 357 7.19 11.36 18.58
CA ALA A 357 6.61 10.55 19.65
C ALA A 357 6.92 9.04 19.50
N ARG A 358 7.05 8.55 18.26
CA ARG A 358 7.32 7.13 17.96
C ARG A 358 8.81 6.79 17.87
N ARG A 359 9.72 7.75 18.02
CA ARG A 359 11.15 7.56 17.76
C ARG A 359 11.77 6.42 18.59
N SER A 360 11.45 6.34 19.88
CA SER A 360 11.98 5.27 20.76
C SER A 360 11.54 3.89 20.30
N GLN A 361 10.27 3.73 19.93
CA GLN A 361 9.72 2.48 19.42
C GLN A 361 10.29 2.11 18.05
N ILE A 362 10.54 3.10 17.18
CA ILE A 362 11.24 2.87 15.90
C ILE A 362 12.65 2.33 16.16
N VAL A 363 13.40 2.94 17.07
CA VAL A 363 14.75 2.47 17.44
C VAL A 363 14.70 1.06 18.02
N GLU A 364 13.77 0.79 18.93
CA GLU A 364 13.58 -0.54 19.52
C GLU A 364 13.34 -1.62 18.45
N VAL A 365 12.37 -1.42 17.56
CA VAL A 365 12.03 -2.38 16.49
C VAL A 365 13.19 -2.60 15.53
N LEU A 366 13.86 -1.52 15.11
CA LEU A 366 14.96 -1.62 14.14
C LEU A 366 16.21 -2.26 14.75
N THR A 367 16.47 -2.02 16.04
CA THR A 367 17.58 -2.65 16.77
C THR A 367 17.34 -4.14 16.95
N ALA A 368 16.13 -4.54 17.35
CA ALA A 368 15.74 -5.95 17.49
C ALA A 368 15.90 -6.76 16.19
N ARG A 369 15.85 -6.07 15.05
CA ARG A 369 16.01 -6.64 13.70
C ARG A 369 17.43 -6.49 13.14
N GLY A 370 18.38 -5.96 13.89
CA GLY A 370 19.75 -5.74 13.42
C GLY A 370 19.85 -4.79 12.21
N VAL A 371 18.96 -3.80 12.16
CA VAL A 371 18.96 -2.73 11.15
C VAL A 371 19.83 -1.55 11.60
N LEU A 372 19.79 -1.25 12.89
CA LEU A 372 20.63 -0.25 13.56
C LEU A 372 21.85 -0.89 14.23
#